data_AF-A0A955J9C9-F1
#
_entry.id   AF-A0A955J9C9-F1
#
_cell.length_a   1.000
_cell.length_b   1.000
_cell.length_c   1.000
_cell.angle_alpha   90.00
_cell.angle_beta   90.00
_cell.angle_gamma   90.00
#
_symmetry.space_group_name_H-M   'P 1'
#
loop_
_entity.id
_entity.type
_entity.pdbx_description
1 polymer ?
#
loop_
_entity_poly.entity_id
_entity_poly.type
_entity_poly.pdbx_seq_one_letter_code
_entity_poly.pdbx_strand_id
1 'polypeptide(L)' 'MADTTTTDLVGHPLTGFEKELLASYEALKALLRHDDLAPCASANIKEAIAALWNAVNDLALTDDRPEI' A
#
# COMPACT_ATOMS: atom_id res chain seq x y z
N MET A 1 7.99 6.21 -9.86
CA MET A 1 8.90 5.06 -10.11
C MET A 1 8.49 3.99 -9.13
N ALA A 2 8.08 2.81 -9.57
CA ALA A 2 7.69 1.73 -8.67
C ALA A 2 8.93 1.30 -7.88
N ASP A 3 8.88 1.42 -6.56
CA ASP A 3 9.95 0.96 -5.71
C ASP A 3 10.14 -0.54 -5.92
N THR A 4 11.36 -0.95 -6.20
CA THR A 4 11.68 -2.32 -6.64
C THR A 4 12.01 -3.18 -5.42
N THR A 5 11.16 -3.10 -4.40
CA THR A 5 11.32 -3.87 -3.16
C THR A 5 11.16 -5.34 -3.49
N THR A 6 12.27 -6.07 -3.44
CA THR A 6 12.31 -7.51 -3.76
C THR A 6 12.32 -8.39 -2.52
N THR A 7 12.50 -7.80 -1.34
CA THR A 7 12.52 -8.48 -0.03
C THR A 7 11.59 -7.81 0.97
N ASP A 8 11.05 -8.58 1.91
CA ASP A 8 10.36 -8.05 3.08
C ASP A 8 11.35 -7.35 4.05
N LEU A 9 10.82 -6.73 5.11
CA LEU A 9 11.59 -6.02 6.13
C LEU A 9 12.46 -6.94 7.00
N VAL A 10 12.28 -8.26 6.92
CA VAL A 10 13.07 -9.24 7.67
C VAL A 10 14.09 -9.99 6.78
N GLY A 11 14.15 -9.67 5.49
CA GLY A 11 15.15 -10.14 4.54
C GLY A 11 14.76 -11.35 3.69
N HIS A 12 13.50 -11.77 3.66
CA HIS A 12 13.04 -12.83 2.76
C HIS A 12 12.61 -12.27 1.40
N PRO A 13 12.85 -13.00 0.29
CA PRO A 13 12.33 -12.61 -1.02
C PRO A 13 10.80 -12.60 -1.04
N LEU A 14 10.22 -11.55 -1.61
CA LEU A 14 8.77 -11.48 -1.79
C LEU A 14 8.28 -12.51 -2.81
N THR A 15 7.23 -13.22 -2.44
CA THR A 15 6.42 -14.04 -3.33
C THR A 15 5.66 -13.19 -4.35
N GLY A 16 5.06 -13.84 -5.35
CA GLY A 16 4.24 -13.14 -6.35
C GLY A 16 3.07 -12.38 -5.73
N PHE A 17 2.34 -13.01 -4.81
CA PHE A 17 1.17 -12.38 -4.18
C PHE A 17 1.55 -11.21 -3.25
N GLU A 18 2.68 -11.31 -2.53
CA GLU A 18 3.16 -10.22 -1.67
C GLU A 18 3.53 -8.99 -2.49
N LYS A 19 4.14 -9.19 -3.67
CA LYS A 19 4.42 -8.10 -4.61
C LYS A 19 3.13 -7.45 -5.11
N GLU A 20 2.13 -8.25 -5.49
CA GLU A 20 0.84 -7.74 -5.94
C GLU A 20 0.09 -6.98 -4.84
N LEU A 21 0.14 -7.48 -3.60
CA LEU A 21 -0.45 -6.86 -2.43
C LEU A 21 0.22 -5.52 -2.11
N LEU A 22 1.56 -5.49 -2.03
CA LEU A 22 2.32 -4.27 -1.80
C LEU A 22 2.11 -3.24 -2.92
N ALA A 23 2.09 -3.68 -4.17
CA ALA A 23 1.82 -2.80 -5.31
C ALA A 23 0.41 -2.19 -5.25
N SER A 24 -0.59 -2.96 -4.83
CA SER A 24 -1.97 -2.47 -4.66
C SER A 24 -2.06 -1.41 -3.56
N TYR A 25 -1.39 -1.63 -2.44
CA TYR A 25 -1.28 -0.67 -1.35
C TYR A 25 -0.63 0.65 -1.80
N GLU A 26 0.51 0.58 -2.48
CA GLU A 26 1.20 1.76 -2.99
C GLU A 26 0.41 2.50 -4.09
N ALA A 27 -0.31 1.77 -4.93
CA ALA A 27 -1.18 2.37 -5.94
C ALA A 27 -2.32 3.19 -5.31
N LEU A 28 -2.93 2.70 -4.22
CA LEU A 28 -3.95 3.47 -3.49
C LEU A 28 -3.36 4.71 -2.81
N LYS A 29 -2.18 4.60 -2.20
CA LYS A 29 -1.46 5.76 -1.64
C LYS A 29 -1.18 6.81 -2.71
N ALA A 30 -0.76 6.38 -3.91
CA ALA A 30 -0.54 7.27 -5.03
C ALA A 30 -1.86 7.91 -5.50
N LEU A 31 -2.94 7.13 -5.60
CA LEU A 31 -4.25 7.63 -5.99
C LEU A 31 -4.77 8.71 -5.02
N LEU A 32 -4.56 8.55 -3.71
CA LEU A 32 -5.00 9.53 -2.71
C LEU A 32 -4.30 10.90 -2.83
N ARG A 33 -3.18 11.00 -3.55
CA ARG A 33 -2.46 12.26 -3.79
C ARG A 33 -3.07 13.12 -4.89
N HIS A 34 -4.15 12.64 -5.53
CA HIS A 34 -4.87 13.40 -6.55
C HIS A 34 -5.78 14.46 -5.91
N ASP A 35 -5.62 15.71 -6.33
CA ASP A 35 -6.40 16.85 -5.82
C ASP A 35 -7.84 16.91 -6.37
N ASP A 36 -8.15 16.11 -7.40
CA ASP A 36 -9.44 16.10 -8.11
C ASP A 36 -10.36 14.94 -7.72
N LEU A 37 -10.04 14.22 -6.64
CA LEU A 37 -10.91 13.14 -6.13
C LEU A 37 -12.22 13.69 -5.58
N ALA A 38 -13.33 13.09 -6.03
CA ALA A 38 -14.62 13.29 -5.37
C ALA A 38 -14.53 12.90 -3.88
N PRO A 39 -15.23 13.59 -2.96
CA PRO A 39 -15.14 13.30 -1.53
C PRO A 39 -15.43 11.84 -1.16
N CYS A 40 -16.40 11.22 -1.84
CA CYS A 40 -16.72 9.80 -1.63
C CYS A 40 -15.59 8.87 -2.06
N ALA A 41 -14.87 9.19 -3.15
CA ALA A 41 -13.74 8.41 -3.61
C ALA A 41 -12.58 8.52 -2.61
N SER A 42 -12.24 9.74 -2.18
CA SER A 42 -11.19 9.98 -1.17
C SER A 42 -11.45 9.19 0.12
N ALA A 43 -12.68 9.26 0.66
CA ALA A 43 -13.04 8.51 1.87
C ALA A 43 -12.86 6.99 1.70
N ASN A 44 -13.34 6.41 0.60
CA ASN A 44 -13.23 4.97 0.38
C ASN A 44 -11.79 4.51 0.09
N ILE A 45 -10.98 5.35 -0.56
CA ILE A 45 -9.54 5.06 -0.76
C ILE A 45 -8.82 5.02 0.58
N LYS A 46 -9.11 5.94 1.51
CA LYS A 46 -8.54 5.92 2.87
C LYS A 46 -8.88 4.65 3.64
N GLU A 47 -10.15 4.22 3.58
CA GLU A 47 -10.58 2.95 4.20
C GLU A 47 -9.88 1.73 3.58
N ALA A 48 -9.76 1.70 2.26
CA ALA A 48 -9.05 0.61 1.56
C ALA A 48 -7.56 0.57 1.92
N ILE A 49 -6.90 1.74 2.03
CA ILE A 49 -5.53 1.86 2.52
C ILE A 49 -5.41 1.31 3.94
N ALA A 50 -6.32 1.66 4.85
CA ALA A 50 -6.30 1.17 6.22
C ALA A 50 -6.46 -0.35 6.29
N ALA A 51 -7.31 -0.94 5.46
CA ALA A 51 -7.49 -2.39 5.38
C ALA A 51 -6.23 -3.09 4.84
N LEU A 52 -5.63 -2.57 3.76
CA LEU A 52 -4.41 -3.14 3.18
C LEU A 52 -3.19 -2.94 4.09
N TRP A 53 -3.12 -1.83 4.84
CA TRP A 53 -2.07 -1.57 5.82
C TRP A 53 -1.91 -2.73 6.80
N ASN A 54 -3.03 -3.25 7.33
CA ASN A 54 -2.98 -4.40 8.25
C ASN A 54 -2.29 -5.60 7.60
N ALA A 55 -2.63 -5.93 6.34
CA ALA A 55 -2.05 -7.08 5.65
C ALA A 55 -0.56 -6.88 5.30
N VAL A 56 -0.19 -5.71 4.75
CA VAL A 56 1.21 -5.45 4.37
C VAL A 56 2.12 -5.30 5.59
N ASN A 57 1.60 -4.79 6.71
CA ASN A 57 2.35 -4.66 7.96
C ASN A 57 2.52 -6.02 8.65
N ASP A 58 1.46 -6.82 8.76
CA ASP A 58 1.52 -8.16 9.39
C ASP A 58 2.47 -9.10 8.64
N LEU A 59 2.59 -8.95 7.32
CA LEU A 59 3.52 -9.67 6.46
C LEU A 59 4.92 -9.03 6.38
N ALA A 60 5.17 -7.96 7.14
CA ALA A 60 6.42 -7.21 7.16
C ALA A 60 6.86 -6.71 5.76
N LEU A 61 5.92 -6.35 4.87
CA LEU A 61 6.23 -5.90 3.51
C LEU A 61 6.65 -4.43 3.45
N THR A 62 6.13 -3.61 4.38
CA THR A 62 6.45 -2.18 4.51
C THR A 62 6.04 -1.65 5.89
N ASP A 63 6.74 -0.63 6.37
CA ASP A 63 6.42 0.13 7.59
C ASP A 63 5.89 1.54 7.27
N ASP A 64 5.78 1.89 5.98
CA ASP A 64 5.33 3.21 5.52
C ASP A 64 3.80 3.34 5.60
N ARG A 65 3.32 3.64 6.81
CA ARG A 65 1.92 3.99 7.07
C ARG A 65 1.66 5.43 6.64
N PRO A 66 0.73 5.69 5.71
CA PRO A 66 0.34 7.04 5.35
C PRO A 66 -0.40 7.72 6.50
N GLU A 67 -0.12 9.00 6.68
CA GLU A 67 -0.96 9.90 7.48
C GLU A 67 -2.22 10.20 6.67
N ILE A 68 -3.34 9.55 7.01
CA ILE A 68 -4.64 9.66 6.32
C ILE A 68 -5.69 10.39 7.15
#